data_AF-A0A6P1HL21-F1
#
_entry.id   AF-A0A6P1HL21-F1
#
_cell.length_a   1.000
_cell.length_b   1.000
_cell.length_c   1.000
_cell.angle_alpha   90.00
_cell.angle_beta   90.00
_cell.angle_gamma   90.00
#
_symmetry.space_group_name_H-M   'P 1'
#
loop_
_entity.id
_entity.type
_entity.pdbx_description
1 polymer ?
#
loop_
_entity_poly.entity_id
_entity_poly.type
_entity_poly.pdbx_seq_one_letter_code
_entity_poly.pdbx_strand_id
1 'polypeptide(L)'
;MSYEEVERPAGFWIRFGASLLDGIIILAILGTISLILFGDFDYTKSVSLSLVEFLYMLLLPVFWYGYVLGKKICGIRIIKMDGSNVGIVAMLLRLVVAGIIYALTLGIALIVSAFMVGLREDKRAIHDFIAGTYVTHMPPEA
;
A
#
# COMPACT_ATOMS: atom_id res chain seq x y z
N MET A 1 -9.83 -26.18 7.20
CA MET A 1 -9.05 -24.97 6.88
C MET A 1 -10.03 -23.81 6.94
N SER A 2 -10.23 -23.25 8.13
CA SER A 2 -11.16 -22.13 8.33
C SER A 2 -10.61 -20.93 7.56
N TYR A 3 -11.35 -20.45 6.56
CA TYR A 3 -11.11 -19.12 6.04
C TYR A 3 -11.45 -18.17 7.19
N GLU A 4 -10.45 -17.61 7.87
CA GLU A 4 -10.67 -16.50 8.80
C GLU A 4 -11.42 -15.41 8.03
N GLU A 5 -12.58 -15.05 8.56
CA GLU A 5 -13.52 -14.15 7.93
C GLU A 5 -12.88 -12.76 7.82
N VAL A 6 -13.00 -12.14 6.64
CA VAL A 6 -12.41 -10.81 6.43
C VAL A 6 -13.23 -9.79 7.19
N GLU A 7 -12.69 -9.30 8.30
CA GLU A 7 -13.42 -8.38 9.16
C GLU A 7 -13.27 -6.93 8.69
N ARG A 8 -14.42 -6.28 8.44
CA ARG A 8 -14.56 -4.87 8.03
C ARG A 8 -13.60 -4.46 6.90
N PRO A 9 -13.66 -5.12 5.73
CA PRO A 9 -12.79 -4.82 4.61
C PRO A 9 -13.00 -3.39 4.09
N ALA A 10 -11.89 -2.72 3.80
CA ALA A 10 -11.91 -1.38 3.23
C ALA A 10 -12.29 -1.41 1.73
N GLY A 11 -13.25 -0.57 1.34
CA GLY A 11 -13.69 -0.43 -0.05
C GLY A 11 -12.64 0.16 -0.99
N PHE A 12 -12.91 0.06 -2.29
CA PHE A 12 -12.07 0.66 -3.33
C PHE A 12 -11.88 2.17 -3.13
N TRP A 13 -12.95 2.92 -2.91
CA TRP A 13 -12.91 4.39 -2.83
C TRP A 13 -12.08 4.91 -1.66
N ILE A 14 -12.20 4.30 -0.46
CA ILE A 14 -11.40 4.72 0.68
C ILE A 14 -9.92 4.36 0.49
N ARG A 15 -9.63 3.21 -0.16
CA ARG A 15 -8.26 2.84 -0.53
C ARG A 15 -7.68 3.81 -1.55
N PHE A 16 -8.45 4.17 -2.56
CA PHE A 16 -8.06 5.14 -3.58
C PHE A 16 -7.79 6.52 -2.95
N GLY A 17 -8.71 7.02 -2.12
CA GLY A 17 -8.53 8.28 -1.40
C GLY A 17 -7.32 8.28 -0.48
N ALA A 18 -7.10 7.18 0.25
CA ALA A 18 -5.93 7.02 1.10
C ALA A 18 -4.62 7.01 0.31
N SER A 19 -4.57 6.33 -0.84
CA SER A 19 -3.41 6.31 -1.73
C SER A 19 -3.15 7.68 -2.38
N LEU A 20 -4.20 8.42 -2.76
CA LEU A 20 -4.07 9.77 -3.28
C LEU A 20 -3.52 10.73 -2.23
N LEU A 21 -4.04 10.65 -1.00
CA LEU A 21 -3.57 11.46 0.12
C LEU A 21 -2.11 11.14 0.47
N ASP A 22 -1.75 9.87 0.53
CA ASP A 22 -0.36 9.44 0.77
C ASP A 22 0.58 9.98 -0.32
N GLY A 23 0.18 9.89 -1.59
CA GLY A 23 0.92 10.44 -2.72
C GLY A 23 1.10 11.96 -2.66
N ILE A 24 0.06 12.72 -2.29
CA ILE A 24 0.17 14.18 -2.11
C ILE A 24 1.15 14.53 -0.97
N ILE A 25 1.08 13.81 0.16
CA ILE A 25 1.96 14.04 1.30
C ILE A 25 3.42 13.74 0.92
N ILE A 26 3.68 12.60 0.27
CA ILE A 26 5.03 12.21 -0.17
C ILE A 26 5.56 13.21 -1.20
N LEU A 27 4.75 13.56 -2.20
CA LEU A 27 5.12 14.53 -3.22
C LEU A 27 5.46 15.90 -2.61
N ALA A 28 4.66 16.38 -1.65
CA ALA A 28 4.93 17.64 -0.97
C ALA A 28 6.26 17.59 -0.19
N ILE A 29 6.51 16.50 0.56
CA ILE A 29 7.71 16.37 1.39
C ILE A 29 8.96 16.13 0.52
N LEU A 30 8.98 15.04 -0.25
CA LEU A 30 10.14 14.65 -1.06
C LEU A 30 10.36 15.60 -2.24
N GLY A 31 9.29 16.11 -2.87
CA GLY A 31 9.39 17.09 -3.95
C GLY A 31 9.97 18.42 -3.47
N THR A 32 9.60 18.89 -2.28
CA THR A 32 10.22 20.12 -1.71
C THR A 32 11.70 19.89 -1.36
N ILE A 33 12.03 18.73 -0.77
CA ILE A 33 13.43 18.37 -0.51
C ILE A 33 14.22 18.30 -1.82
N SER A 34 13.65 17.69 -2.86
CA SER A 34 14.26 17.60 -4.19
C SER A 34 14.49 18.99 -4.80
N LEU A 35 13.51 19.89 -4.68
CA LEU A 35 13.62 21.25 -5.18
C LEU A 35 14.76 22.01 -4.52
N ILE A 36 14.95 21.85 -3.20
CA ILE A 36 16.00 22.52 -2.45
C ILE A 36 17.38 21.96 -2.80
N LEU A 37 17.51 20.64 -2.91
CA LEU A 37 18.80 19.98 -3.11
C LEU A 37 19.26 19.96 -4.57
N PHE A 38 18.33 19.79 -5.50
CA PHE A 38 18.60 19.52 -6.91
C PHE A 38 18.01 20.58 -7.86
N GLY A 39 17.23 21.55 -7.35
CA GLY A 39 16.60 22.58 -8.16
C GLY A 39 15.40 22.11 -8.99
N ASP A 40 14.94 20.87 -8.78
CA ASP A 40 13.82 20.26 -9.50
C ASP A 40 12.85 19.61 -8.51
N PHE A 41 11.55 19.82 -8.72
CA PHE A 41 10.49 19.25 -7.88
C PHE A 41 10.26 17.76 -8.16
N ASP A 42 10.75 17.25 -9.30
CA ASP A 42 10.68 15.83 -9.63
C ASP A 42 11.71 15.00 -8.86
N TYR A 43 11.30 14.54 -7.67
CA TYR A 43 12.13 13.69 -6.80
C TYR A 43 12.46 12.32 -7.40
N THR A 44 11.70 11.86 -8.41
CA THR A 44 11.89 10.52 -8.99
C THR A 44 13.20 10.39 -9.76
N LYS A 45 13.76 11.53 -10.21
CA LYS A 45 15.07 11.62 -10.87
C LYS A 45 16.24 11.29 -9.94
N SER A 46 16.06 11.49 -8.63
CA SER A 46 17.08 11.20 -7.64
C SER A 46 16.92 9.77 -7.13
N VAL A 47 17.87 8.89 -7.48
CA VAL A 47 17.90 7.50 -7.00
C VAL A 47 17.84 7.43 -5.47
N SER A 48 18.50 8.36 -4.78
CA SER A 48 18.51 8.42 -3.32
C SER A 48 17.12 8.71 -2.75
N LEU A 49 16.36 9.66 -3.32
CA LEU A 49 15.02 10.00 -2.83
C LEU A 49 13.99 8.93 -3.20
N SER A 50 14.09 8.35 -4.40
CA SER A 50 13.27 7.20 -4.82
C SER A 50 13.51 5.98 -3.92
N LEU A 51 14.75 5.76 -3.47
CA LEU A 51 15.06 4.70 -2.50
C LEU A 51 14.42 5.00 -1.13
N VAL A 52 14.43 6.25 -0.69
CA VAL A 52 13.77 6.66 0.57
C VAL A 52 12.25 6.43 0.50
N GLU A 53 11.61 6.78 -0.61
CA GLU A 53 10.18 6.50 -0.83
C GLU A 53 9.88 5.00 -0.79
N PHE A 54 10.70 4.20 -1.47
CA PHE A 54 10.56 2.74 -1.47
C PHE A 54 10.70 2.16 -0.05
N LEU A 55 11.72 2.60 0.70
CA LEU A 55 11.94 2.18 2.08
C LEU A 55 10.79 2.63 2.99
N TYR A 56 10.24 3.82 2.78
CA TYR A 56 9.05 4.29 3.48
C TYR A 56 7.86 3.35 3.24
N MET A 57 7.55 3.00 1.99
CA MET A 57 6.44 2.09 1.68
C MET A 57 6.65 0.66 2.21
N LEU A 58 7.90 0.20 2.27
CA LEU A 58 8.24 -1.15 2.75
C LEU A 58 8.23 -1.24 4.27
N LEU A 59 8.91 -0.31 4.96
CA LEU A 59 9.21 -0.39 6.38
C LEU A 59 8.11 0.24 7.24
N LEU A 60 7.49 1.34 6.82
CA LEU A 60 6.53 2.04 7.65
C LEU A 60 5.34 1.15 8.03
N PRO A 61 4.70 0.38 7.12
CA PRO A 61 3.61 -0.52 7.52
C PRO A 61 4.07 -1.62 8.47
N VAL A 62 5.33 -2.04 8.41
CA VAL A 62 5.86 -3.08 9.30
C VAL A 62 6.04 -2.55 10.71
N PHE A 63 6.62 -1.36 10.85
CA PHE A 63 6.85 -0.74 12.16
C PHE A 63 5.62 -0.02 12.72
N TRP A 64 4.65 0.31 11.87
CA TRP A 64 3.45 1.06 12.24
C TRP A 64 2.18 0.24 12.07
N TYR A 65 2.20 -1.04 12.43
CA TYR A 65 0.98 -1.86 12.54
C TYR A 65 0.09 -1.87 11.28
N GLY A 66 0.70 -1.84 10.09
CA GLY A 66 0.00 -1.83 8.81
C GLY A 66 -0.41 -0.45 8.29
N TYR A 67 -0.01 0.63 8.96
CA TYR A 67 -0.33 2.00 8.55
C TYR A 67 0.74 2.60 7.64
N VAL A 68 0.25 3.42 6.70
CA VAL A 68 1.01 4.51 6.07
C VAL A 68 0.28 5.82 6.36
N LEU A 69 0.91 6.98 6.15
CA LEU A 69 0.33 8.27 6.50
C LEU A 69 -1.09 8.46 5.94
N GLY A 70 -1.27 8.28 4.63
CA GLY A 70 -2.60 8.46 4.01
C GLY A 70 -3.63 7.45 4.53
N LYS A 71 -3.23 6.19 4.70
CA LYS A 71 -4.11 5.12 5.22
C LYS A 71 -4.49 5.36 6.67
N LYS A 72 -3.56 5.85 7.50
CA LYS A 72 -3.82 6.18 8.89
C LYS A 72 -4.84 7.30 9.03
N ILE A 73 -4.73 8.33 8.21
CA ILE A 73 -5.71 9.44 8.17
C ILE A 73 -7.09 8.92 7.76
N CYS A 74 -7.15 8.01 6.77
CA CYS A 74 -8.39 7.37 6.34
C CYS A 74 -8.90 6.27 7.30
N GLY A 75 -8.21 6.01 8.41
CA GLY A 75 -8.62 4.99 9.39
C GLY A 75 -8.61 3.56 8.82
N ILE A 76 -7.72 3.27 7.88
CA ILE A 76 -7.54 1.93 7.30
C ILE A 76 -6.11 1.44 7.52
N ARG A 77 -5.94 0.13 7.67
CA ARG A 77 -4.62 -0.50 7.81
C ARG A 77 -4.53 -1.82 7.09
N ILE A 78 -3.29 -2.26 6.90
CA ILE A 78 -2.95 -3.53 6.29
C ILE A 78 -2.77 -4.57 7.39
N ILE A 79 -3.48 -5.69 7.29
CA ILE A 79 -3.26 -6.84 8.15
C ILE A 79 -3.13 -8.11 7.33
N LYS A 80 -2.54 -9.15 7.92
CA LYS A 80 -2.55 -10.48 7.32
C LYS A 80 -3.91 -11.13 7.49
N MET A 81 -4.17 -12.19 6.72
CA MET A 81 -5.38 -12.99 6.85
C MET A 81 -5.52 -13.62 8.24
N ASP A 82 -4.40 -13.90 8.91
CA ASP A 82 -4.32 -14.44 10.28
C ASP A 82 -4.58 -13.40 11.38
N GLY A 83 -5.04 -12.19 11.02
CA GLY A 83 -5.27 -11.07 11.95
C GLY A 83 -4.00 -10.41 12.48
N SER A 84 -2.82 -11.02 12.29
CA SER A 84 -1.56 -10.48 12.77
C SER A 84 -1.07 -9.28 11.95
N ASN A 85 -0.14 -8.53 12.55
CA ASN A 85 0.46 -7.38 11.89
C ASN A 85 1.28 -7.80 10.65
N VAL A 86 1.32 -6.90 9.66
CA VAL A 86 2.06 -7.16 8.42
C VAL A 86 3.58 -7.20 8.68
N GLY A 87 4.23 -8.24 8.18
CA GLY A 87 5.69 -8.38 8.25
C GLY A 87 6.40 -7.89 6.99
N ILE A 88 7.73 -7.78 7.06
CA ILE A 88 8.57 -7.34 5.93
C ILE A 88 8.36 -8.21 4.69
N VAL A 89 8.27 -9.54 4.86
CA VAL A 89 8.06 -10.49 3.74
C VAL A 89 6.75 -10.20 3.02
N ALA A 90 5.66 -10.01 3.75
CA ALA A 90 4.36 -9.71 3.15
C ALA A 90 4.38 -8.38 2.39
N MET A 91 5.01 -7.34 2.94
CA MET A 91 5.18 -6.06 2.24
C MET A 91 6.08 -6.18 1.01
N LEU A 92 7.15 -6.96 1.07
CA LEU A 92 8.04 -7.20 -0.05
C LEU A 92 7.32 -7.93 -1.19
N LEU A 93 6.55 -8.98 -0.88
CA LEU A 93 5.71 -9.69 -1.84
C LEU A 93 4.70 -8.74 -2.49
N ARG A 94 4.07 -7.89 -1.68
CA ARG A 94 3.09 -6.91 -2.15
C ARG A 94 3.70 -5.88 -3.10
N LEU A 95 4.89 -5.38 -2.82
CA LEU A 95 5.53 -4.32 -3.62
C LEU A 95 6.25 -4.90 -4.84
N VAL A 96 7.13 -5.88 -4.63
CA VAL A 96 8.03 -6.39 -5.67
C VAL A 96 7.32 -7.39 -6.57
N VAL A 97 6.75 -8.46 -6.00
CA VAL A 97 6.16 -9.54 -6.81
C VAL A 97 4.91 -9.05 -7.52
N ALA A 98 4.03 -8.30 -6.83
CA ALA A 98 2.88 -7.72 -7.50
C ALA A 98 3.28 -6.64 -8.51
N GLY A 99 4.31 -5.83 -8.22
CA GLY A 99 4.87 -4.86 -9.16
C GLY A 99 5.36 -5.51 -10.46
N ILE A 100 6.07 -6.65 -10.35
CA ILE A 100 6.51 -7.45 -11.51
C ILE A 100 5.29 -7.95 -12.30
N ILE A 101 4.27 -8.48 -11.64
CA ILE A 101 3.05 -8.95 -12.31
C ILE A 101 2.33 -7.80 -13.03
N TYR A 102 2.24 -6.63 -12.40
CA TYR A 102 1.66 -5.44 -13.04
C TYR A 102 2.47 -4.97 -14.24
N ALA A 103 3.81 -5.02 -14.16
CA ALA A 103 4.68 -4.68 -15.28
C ALA A 103 4.58 -5.70 -16.44
N LEU A 104 4.62 -7.00 -16.15
CA LEU A 104 4.52 -8.07 -17.15
C LEU A 104 3.17 -8.09 -17.87
N THR A 105 2.10 -7.73 -17.17
CA THR A 105 0.76 -7.64 -17.75
C THR A 105 0.47 -6.27 -18.39
N LEU A 106 1.47 -5.40 -18.53
CA LEU A 106 1.35 -4.05 -19.09
C LEU A 106 0.23 -3.23 -18.42
N GLY A 107 0.04 -3.41 -17.10
CA GLY A 107 -0.97 -2.70 -16.32
C GLY A 107 -2.38 -3.31 -16.36
N ILE A 108 -2.64 -4.36 -17.16
CA ILE A 108 -3.96 -5.01 -17.20
C ILE A 108 -4.31 -5.58 -15.82
N ALA A 109 -3.36 -6.21 -15.12
CA ALA A 109 -3.60 -6.73 -13.78
C ALA A 109 -3.91 -5.62 -12.75
N LEU A 110 -3.52 -4.38 -13.00
CA LEU A 110 -3.86 -3.23 -12.15
C LEU A 110 -5.35 -2.88 -12.27
N ILE A 111 -5.88 -2.87 -13.50
CA ILE A 111 -7.31 -2.68 -13.77
C ILE A 111 -8.12 -3.83 -13.16
N VAL A 112 -7.69 -5.07 -13.37
CA VAL A 112 -8.33 -6.26 -12.76
C VAL A 112 -8.32 -6.14 -11.23
N SER A 113 -7.22 -5.69 -10.63
CA SER A 113 -7.14 -5.47 -9.18
C SER A 113 -8.17 -4.45 -8.69
N ALA A 114 -8.40 -3.36 -9.44
CA ALA A 114 -9.42 -2.37 -9.09
C ALA A 114 -10.83 -2.98 -9.10
N PHE A 115 -11.17 -3.77 -10.12
CA PHE A 115 -12.44 -4.50 -10.18
C PHE A 115 -12.57 -5.54 -9.08
N MET A 116 -11.49 -6.26 -8.75
CA MET A 116 -11.50 -7.23 -7.65
C MET A 116 -11.83 -6.57 -6.31
N VAL A 117 -11.26 -5.40 -6.01
CA VAL A 117 -11.55 -4.66 -4.77
C VAL A 117 -12.97 -4.09 -4.77
N GLY A 118 -13.48 -3.67 -5.94
CA GLY A 118 -14.82 -3.10 -6.08
C GLY A 118 -15.95 -4.13 -6.00
N LEU A 119 -15.76 -5.29 -6.63
CA LEU A 119 -16.81 -6.29 -6.88
C LEU A 119 -16.78 -7.50 -5.96
N ARG A 120 -15.63 -7.86 -5.37
CA ARG A 120 -15.52 -9.04 -4.50
C ARG A 120 -15.89 -8.69 -3.06
N GLU A 121 -16.46 -9.66 -2.34
CA GLU A 121 -16.91 -9.47 -0.95
C GLU A 121 -15.75 -9.22 0.03
N ASP A 122 -14.59 -9.86 -0.20
CA ASP A 122 -13.37 -9.69 0.61
C ASP A 122 -12.59 -8.40 0.29
N LYS A 123 -12.93 -7.70 -0.79
CA LYS A 123 -12.29 -6.46 -1.29
C LYS A 123 -10.76 -6.52 -1.39
N ARG A 124 -10.22 -7.69 -1.74
CA ARG A 124 -8.77 -7.93 -1.90
C ARG A 124 -8.30 -7.70 -3.34
N ALA A 125 -7.17 -7.02 -3.49
CA ALA A 125 -6.48 -6.81 -4.76
C ALA A 125 -5.49 -7.97 -5.07
N ILE A 126 -4.96 -8.05 -6.29
CA ILE A 126 -3.97 -9.09 -6.67
C ILE A 126 -2.75 -9.07 -5.74
N HIS A 127 -2.23 -7.88 -5.43
CA HIS A 127 -1.13 -7.72 -4.49
C HIS A 127 -1.47 -8.17 -3.05
N ASP A 128 -2.75 -8.09 -2.66
CA ASP A 128 -3.25 -8.58 -1.36
C ASP A 128 -3.32 -10.11 -1.34
N PHE A 129 -3.63 -10.74 -2.47
CA PHE A 129 -3.57 -12.19 -2.62
C PHE A 129 -2.17 -12.72 -2.50
N ILE A 130 -1.24 -12.15 -3.28
CA ILE A 130 0.16 -12.58 -3.31
C ILE A 130 0.80 -12.45 -1.93
N ALA A 131 0.50 -11.34 -1.22
CA ALA A 131 1.07 -11.08 0.09
C ALA A 131 0.34 -11.79 1.25
N GLY A 132 -0.81 -12.44 0.99
CA GLY A 132 -1.65 -13.00 2.06
C GLY A 132 -2.17 -11.94 3.04
N THR A 133 -2.46 -10.73 2.54
CA THR A 133 -2.94 -9.60 3.33
C THR A 133 -4.31 -9.12 2.87
N TYR A 134 -4.92 -8.25 3.66
CA TYR A 134 -6.07 -7.44 3.26
C TYR A 134 -6.01 -6.07 3.93
N VAL A 135 -6.95 -5.19 3.59
CA VAL A 135 -7.06 -3.85 4.18
C VAL A 135 -8.35 -3.77 4.97
N THR A 136 -8.25 -3.37 6.24
CA THR A 136 -9.37 -3.32 7.19
C THR A 136 -9.48 -1.93 7.84
N HIS A 137 -10.66 -1.64 8.39
CA HIS A 137 -10.91 -0.53 9.30
C HIS A 137 -10.59 -0.83 10.78
N MET A 138 -10.21 -2.07 11.11
CA MET A 138 -9.93 -2.43 12.50
C MET A 138 -8.65 -1.76 13.02
N PRO A 139 -8.69 -1.16 14.23
CA PRO A 139 -7.49 -0.65 14.88
C PRO A 139 -6.53 -1.79 15.26
N PRO A 140 -5.25 -1.49 15.53
CA PRO A 140 -4.32 -2.45 16.09
C PRO A 140 -4.80 -2.92 17.47
N GLU A 141 -4.79 -4.23 17.68
CA GLU A 141 -4.90 -4.81 19.02
C GLU A 141 -3.63 -4.44 19.80
N ALA A 142 -3.84 -3.83 20.97
CA ALA A 142 -2.80 -3.30 21.84
C ALA A 142 -2.15 -4.39 22.70
#